data_AF-A0A1M6W4N2-F1
#
_entry.id   AF-A0A1M6W4N2-F1
#
_cell.length_a   1.000
_cell.length_b   1.000
_cell.length_c   1.000
_cell.angle_alpha   90.00
_cell.angle_beta   90.00
_cell.angle_gamma   90.00
#
_symmetry.space_group_name_H-M   'P 1'
#
loop_
_entity.id
_entity.type
_entity.pdbx_description
1 polymer ?
#
loop_
_entity_poly.entity_id
_entity_poly.type
_entity_poly.pdbx_seq_one_letter_code
_entity_poly.pdbx_strand_id
1 'polypeptide(L)'
;MKRGFTLIELVVTIAVSGIFFTLAMHLYTQAVKGQLAFTKKDAAYMQRSVDIALTKKMLQEHPGKCIDRKYALDSDTETHPLIQNLKCKELKRGRIVVYGNQGTWVVKH
;
A
#
# COMPACT_ATOMS: atom_id res chain seq x y z
N MET A 1 35.33 -46.98 -24.64
CA MET A 1 33.91 -47.32 -24.93
C MET A 1 33.07 -46.05 -24.80
N LYS A 2 32.61 -45.47 -25.90
CA LYS A 2 31.66 -44.34 -25.88
C LYS A 2 30.25 -44.92 -26.03
N ARG A 3 29.49 -45.05 -24.94
CA ARG A 3 28.06 -45.35 -25.01
C ARG A 3 27.34 -44.01 -25.13
N GLY A 4 26.84 -43.71 -26.34
CA GLY A 4 25.97 -42.55 -26.57
C GLY A 4 24.58 -42.78 -25.98
N PHE A 5 23.85 -41.69 -25.75
CA PHE A 5 22.45 -41.73 -25.31
C PHE A 5 21.62 -42.50 -26.33
N THR A 6 20.83 -43.48 -25.89
CA THR A 6 19.95 -44.19 -26.82
C THR A 6 18.72 -43.33 -27.16
N LEU A 7 18.15 -43.51 -28.35
CA LEU A 7 16.97 -42.74 -28.78
C LEU A 7 15.80 -42.91 -27.79
N ILE A 8 15.63 -44.12 -27.24
CA ILE A 8 14.61 -44.43 -26.23
C ILE A 8 14.87 -43.66 -24.94
N GLU A 9 16.12 -43.65 -24.46
CA GLU A 9 16.51 -42.91 -23.25
C GLU A 9 16.27 -41.41 -23.41
N LEU A 10 16.47 -40.86 -24.61
CA LEU A 10 16.16 -39.46 -24.93
C LEU A 10 14.65 -39.19 -24.86
N VAL A 11 13.83 -40.04 -25.48
CA VAL A 11 12.37 -39.87 -25.48
C VAL A 11 11.80 -39.99 -24.06
N VAL A 12 12.30 -40.96 -23.28
CA VAL A 12 11.88 -41.14 -21.89
C VAL A 12 12.27 -39.94 -21.03
N THR A 13 13.48 -39.41 -21.18
CA THR A 13 13.90 -38.22 -20.42
C THR A 13 13.11 -36.96 -20.79
N ILE A 14 12.80 -36.75 -22.07
CA ILE A 14 11.91 -35.65 -22.51
C ILE A 14 10.49 -35.82 -21.95
N ALA A 15 9.94 -37.03 -21.98
CA ALA A 15 8.60 -37.29 -21.44
C ALA A 15 8.53 -37.03 -19.93
N VAL A 16 9.50 -37.54 -19.17
CA VAL A 16 9.56 -37.35 -17.72
C VAL A 16 9.79 -35.89 -17.35
N SER A 17 10.74 -35.22 -18.01
CA SER A 17 11.01 -33.79 -17.78
C SER A 17 9.82 -32.90 -18.12
N GLY A 18 9.05 -33.21 -19.16
CA GLY A 18 7.81 -32.50 -19.50
C GLY A 18 6.77 -32.54 -18.39
N ILE A 19 6.58 -33.71 -17.76
CA ILE A 19 5.66 -33.85 -16.62
C ILE A 19 6.12 -32.97 -15.46
N PHE A 20 7.39 -33.05 -15.07
CA PHE A 20 7.93 -32.22 -13.99
C PHE A 20 7.89 -30.72 -14.32
N PHE A 21 8.11 -30.34 -15.57
CA PHE A 21 8.04 -28.96 -16.02
C PHE A 21 6.65 -28.37 -15.84
N THR A 22 5.59 -29.09 -16.20
CA THR A 22 4.20 -28.61 -16.01
C THR A 22 3.87 -28.37 -14.54
N LEU A 23 4.28 -29.27 -13.65
CA LEU A 23 4.09 -29.12 -12.20
C LEU A 23 4.88 -27.92 -11.65
N ALA A 24 6.16 -27.81 -12.02
CA ALA A 24 7.03 -26.72 -11.60
C ALA A 24 6.50 -25.36 -12.08
N MET A 25 6.02 -25.28 -13.33
CA MET A 25 5.44 -24.07 -13.90
C MET A 25 4.16 -23.66 -13.16
N HIS A 26 3.31 -24.62 -12.77
CA HIS A 26 2.13 -24.32 -11.98
C HIS A 26 2.49 -23.73 -10.60
N LEU A 27 3.46 -24.33 -9.90
CA LEU A 27 3.91 -23.83 -8.60
C LEU A 27 4.56 -22.44 -8.73
N TYR A 28 5.40 -22.25 -9.75
CA TYR A 28 6.04 -20.97 -10.03
C TYR A 28 5.00 -19.87 -10.30
N THR A 29 4.01 -20.13 -11.15
CA THR A 29 2.97 -19.13 -11.46
C THR A 29 2.12 -18.78 -10.23
N GLN A 30 1.83 -19.73 -9.34
CA GLN A 30 1.16 -19.45 -8.07
C GLN A 30 2.03 -18.60 -7.14
N ALA A 31 3.32 -18.93 -7.00
CA ALA A 31 4.25 -18.16 -6.18
C ALA A 31 4.41 -16.72 -6.69
N VAL A 32 4.56 -16.53 -8.01
CA VAL A 32 4.66 -15.21 -8.64
C VAL A 32 3.36 -14.41 -8.45
N LYS A 33 2.19 -15.02 -8.64
CA LYS A 33 0.90 -14.36 -8.35
C LYS A 33 0.79 -13.97 -6.88
N GLY A 34 1.25 -14.83 -5.97
CA GLY A 34 1.32 -14.55 -4.55
C GLY A 34 2.21 -13.35 -4.25
N GLN A 35 3.46 -13.36 -4.72
CA GLN A 35 4.39 -12.25 -4.53
C GLN A 35 3.87 -10.93 -5.10
N LEU A 36 3.28 -10.95 -6.31
CA LEU A 36 2.67 -9.76 -6.90
C LEU A 36 1.47 -9.24 -6.10
N ALA A 37 0.71 -10.13 -5.46
CA ALA A 37 -0.39 -9.73 -4.58
C ALA A 37 0.12 -9.16 -3.26
N PHE A 38 1.20 -9.72 -2.68
CA PHE A 38 1.83 -9.20 -1.48
C PHE A 38 2.48 -7.84 -1.73
N THR A 39 3.28 -7.68 -2.78
CA THR A 39 3.93 -6.40 -3.11
C THR A 39 2.91 -5.29 -3.39
N LYS A 40 1.79 -5.60 -4.05
CA LYS A 40 0.69 -4.63 -4.23
C LYS A 40 0.04 -4.24 -2.92
N LYS A 41 -0.20 -5.22 -2.03
CA LYS A 41 -0.76 -4.94 -0.70
C LYS A 41 0.20 -4.10 0.13
N ASP A 42 1.47 -4.47 0.18
CA ASP A 42 2.51 -3.75 0.93
C ASP A 42 2.70 -2.33 0.38
N ALA A 43 2.70 -2.15 -0.95
CA ALA A 43 2.75 -0.82 -1.55
C ALA A 43 1.55 0.05 -1.13
N ALA A 44 0.33 -0.51 -1.11
CA ALA A 44 -0.85 0.21 -0.65
C ALA A 44 -0.79 0.54 0.86
N TYR A 45 -0.28 -0.38 1.69
CA TYR A 45 -0.07 -0.13 3.12
C TYR A 45 1.00 0.94 3.38
N MET A 46 2.09 0.92 2.61
CA MET A 46 3.15 1.92 2.69
C MET A 46 2.63 3.30 2.28
N GLN A 47 1.92 3.40 1.16
CA GLN A 47 1.28 4.65 0.73
C GLN A 47 0.34 5.20 1.80
N ARG A 48 -0.53 4.35 2.36
CA ARG A 48 -1.43 4.76 3.44
C ARG A 48 -0.68 5.26 4.69
N SER A 49 0.42 4.61 5.05
CA SER A 49 1.23 5.01 6.20
C SER A 49 1.94 6.34 5.99
N VAL A 50 2.44 6.57 4.77
CA VAL A 50 3.04 7.85 4.35
C VAL A 50 1.99 8.97 4.38
N ASP A 51 0.80 8.71 3.84
CA ASP A 51 -0.30 9.68 3.84
C ASP A 51 -0.72 10.09 5.27
N ILE A 52 -0.80 9.12 6.19
CA ILE A 52 -1.11 9.39 7.60
C ILE A 52 -0.01 10.22 8.27
N ALA A 53 1.26 9.90 8.01
CA ALA A 53 2.39 10.62 8.57
C ALA A 53 2.48 12.06 8.04
N LEU A 54 2.28 12.25 6.73
CA LEU A 54 2.26 13.55 6.09
C LEU A 54 1.09 14.40 6.61
N THR A 55 -0.11 13.83 6.70
CA THR A 55 -1.28 14.51 7.27
C THR A 55 -1.04 14.93 8.71
N LYS A 56 -0.45 14.05 9.54
CA LYS A 56 -0.10 14.39 10.92
C LYS A 56 0.91 15.54 10.99
N LYS A 57 1.95 15.51 10.16
CA LYS A 57 2.99 16.54 10.11
C LYS A 57 2.40 17.90 9.69
N MET A 58 1.59 17.91 8.64
CA MET A 58 0.91 19.12 8.17
C MET A 58 0.00 19.74 9.24
N LEU A 59 -0.78 18.93 9.96
CA LEU A 59 -1.63 19.40 11.06
C LEU A 59 -0.84 19.95 12.27
N GLN A 60 0.44 19.59 12.39
CA GLN A 60 1.33 20.11 13.43
C GLN A 60 2.05 21.40 13.00
N GLU A 61 2.46 21.47 11.73
CA GLU A 61 3.24 22.59 11.19
C GLU A 61 2.35 23.79 10.80
N HIS A 62 1.11 23.54 10.39
CA HIS A 62 0.18 24.56 9.96
C HIS A 62 -1.07 24.58 10.85
N PRO A 63 -1.23 25.62 11.72
CA PRO A 63 -2.47 25.81 12.45
C PRO A 63 -3.61 26.11 11.47
N GLY A 64 -4.82 25.73 11.86
CA GLY A 64 -6.02 25.92 11.06
C GLY A 64 -7.26 26.00 11.94
N LYS A 65 -8.37 26.41 11.33
CA LYS A 65 -9.64 26.63 12.00
C LYS A 65 -10.70 25.64 11.53
N CYS A 66 -11.61 25.33 12.43
CA CYS A 66 -12.77 24.51 12.12
C CYS A 66 -13.91 25.41 11.65
N ILE A 67 -14.20 25.44 10.35
CA ILE A 67 -15.29 26.25 9.77
C ILE A 67 -16.34 25.27 9.23
N ASP A 68 -17.59 25.37 9.70
CA ASP A 68 -18.70 24.52 9.24
C ASP A 68 -18.39 23.00 9.26
N ARG A 69 -17.73 22.54 10.33
CA ARG A 69 -17.30 21.14 10.52
C ARG A 69 -16.27 20.64 9.49
N LYS A 70 -15.67 21.54 8.70
CA LYS A 70 -14.54 21.26 7.81
C LYS A 70 -13.28 21.93 8.35
N TYR A 71 -12.17 21.22 8.31
CA TYR A 71 -10.88 21.80 8.73
C TYR A 71 -10.31 22.63 7.60
N ALA A 72 -10.13 23.94 7.83
CA ALA A 72 -9.48 24.86 6.91
C ALA A 72 -8.12 25.27 7.49
N LEU A 73 -7.05 25.12 6.71
CA LEU A 73 -5.71 25.58 7.11
C LEU A 73 -5.61 27.10 6.89
N ASP A 74 -4.93 27.81 7.80
CA ASP A 74 -4.71 29.27 7.68
C ASP A 74 -3.62 29.61 6.63
N SER A 75 -2.89 28.62 6.10
CA SER A 75 -1.80 28.82 5.14
C SER A 75 -2.23 28.50 3.71
N ASP A 76 -1.98 29.42 2.78
CA ASP A 76 -2.20 29.30 1.32
C ASP A 76 -1.30 28.24 0.64
N THR A 77 -0.56 27.45 1.43
CA THR A 77 0.31 26.39 0.91
C THR A 77 -0.54 25.20 0.45
N GLU A 78 -0.82 25.21 -0.85
CA GLU A 78 -1.21 24.09 -1.69
C GLU A 78 -2.05 23.01 -1.02
N THR A 79 -3.37 23.10 -1.24
CA THR A 79 -4.36 22.04 -1.04
C THR A 79 -3.83 20.69 -1.49
N HIS A 80 -3.16 19.97 -0.59
CA HIS A 80 -2.79 18.59 -0.85
C HIS A 80 -4.11 17.81 -0.95
N PRO A 81 -4.30 16.98 -2.00
CA PRO A 81 -5.55 16.27 -2.24
C PRO A 81 -5.95 15.37 -1.06
N LEU A 82 -4.99 15.05 -0.18
CA LEU A 82 -5.16 14.28 1.06
C LEU A 82 -6.02 15.00 2.13
N ILE A 83 -6.12 16.33 2.07
CA ILE A 83 -6.85 17.17 3.03
C ILE A 83 -8.32 17.34 2.61
N GLN A 84 -8.65 16.99 1.36
CA GLN A 84 -10.03 17.03 0.88
C GLN A 84 -10.86 16.03 1.69
N ASN A 85 -11.84 16.55 2.43
CA ASN A 85 -12.78 15.84 3.31
C ASN A 85 -12.34 15.61 4.76
N LEU A 86 -11.34 16.32 5.27
CA LEU A 86 -11.11 16.36 6.73
C LEU A 86 -12.24 17.11 7.43
N LYS A 87 -12.96 16.40 8.31
CA LYS A 87 -13.97 16.96 9.18
C LYS A 87 -13.33 17.37 10.50
N CYS A 88 -13.91 18.35 11.15
CA CYS A 88 -13.42 18.83 12.44
C CYS A 88 -14.56 18.95 13.45
N LYS A 89 -14.17 18.86 14.73
CA LYS A 89 -15.04 19.10 15.87
C LYS A 89 -14.25 19.77 16.97
N GLU A 90 -14.74 20.89 17.46
CA GLU A 90 -14.16 21.56 18.60
C GLU A 90 -14.46 20.81 19.91
N LEU A 91 -13.45 20.73 20.77
CA LEU A 91 -13.50 20.15 22.09
C LEU A 91 -13.36 21.24 23.15
N LYS A 92 -13.84 20.92 24.36
CA LYS A 92 -13.63 21.77 25.54
C LYS A 92 -12.14 22.05 25.75
N ARG A 93 -11.80 23.31 26.11
CA ARG A 93 -10.45 23.84 26.34
C ARG A 93 -9.61 24.14 25.08
N GLY A 94 -10.21 24.70 24.02
CA GLY A 94 -9.45 25.19 22.86
C GLY A 94 -8.68 24.08 22.11
N ARG A 95 -9.26 22.89 22.01
CA ARG A 95 -8.68 21.78 21.23
C ARG A 95 -9.61 21.46 20.06
N ILE A 96 -9.04 21.17 18.90
CA ILE A 96 -9.79 20.78 17.72
C ILE A 96 -9.46 19.32 17.42
N VAL A 97 -10.47 18.47 17.26
CA VAL A 97 -10.28 17.13 16.69
C VAL A 97 -10.56 17.19 15.21
N VAL A 98 -9.59 16.77 14.41
CA VAL A 98 -9.66 16.63 12.97
C VAL A 98 -9.74 15.14 12.64
N TYR A 99 -10.69 14.74 11.81
CA TYR A 99 -10.93 13.34 11.50
C TYR A 99 -11.33 13.13 10.04
N GLY A 100 -10.90 12.01 9.47
CA GLY A 100 -11.20 11.60 8.10
C GLY A 100 -10.94 10.11 7.90
N ASN A 101 -10.96 9.65 6.64
CA ASN A 101 -10.75 8.23 6.31
C ASN A 101 -9.36 7.70 6.73
N GLN A 102 -8.41 8.59 6.94
CA GLN A 102 -7.02 8.26 7.28
C GLN A 102 -6.77 8.20 8.79
N GLY A 103 -7.65 8.76 9.64
CA GLY A 103 -7.47 8.75 11.08
C GLY A 103 -8.15 9.90 11.81
N THR A 104 -7.84 10.02 13.10
CA THR A 104 -8.30 11.09 14.00
C THR A 104 -7.10 11.72 14.68
N TRP A 105 -7.00 13.04 14.65
CA TRP A 105 -5.90 13.80 15.22
C TRP A 105 -6.44 14.92 16.12
N VAL A 106 -5.71 15.22 17.19
CA VAL A 106 -6.02 16.34 18.09
C VAL A 106 -5.02 17.44 17.82
N VAL A 107 -5.51 18.59 17.39
CA VAL A 107 -4.74 19.82 17.16
C VAL A 107 -5.07 20.80 18.28
N LYS A 108 -4.08 21.53 18.78
CA LYS A 108 -4.32 22.63 19.73
C LYS A 108 -4.69 23.87 18.91
N HIS A 109 -5.77 24.53 19.29
CA HIS A 109 -6.14 25.84 18.73
C HIS A 109 -5.11 26.88 19.15
#